data_AF-A0A6G2D6W1-F1
#
_entry.id   AF-A0A6G2D6W1-F1
#
_cell.length_a   1.000
_cell.length_b   1.000
_cell.length_c   1.000
_cell.angle_alpha   90.00
_cell.angle_beta   90.00
_cell.angle_gamma   90.00
#
_symmetry.space_group_name_H-M   'P 1'
#
loop_
_entity.id
_entity.type
_entity.pdbx_description
1 polymer ?
#
loop_
_entity_poly.entity_id
_entity_poly.type
_entity_poly.pdbx_seq_one_letter_code
_entity_poly.pdbx_strand_id
1 'polypeptide(L)' 'MTKELQSSRYIVISFLVREMGIDIVEAISLMAELEKSGLVR' A
#
# COMPACT_ATOMS: atom_id res chain seq x y z
N MET A 1 14.80 -10.44 3.62
CA MET A 1 14.10 -9.25 4.15
C MET A 1 13.10 -8.61 3.19
N THR A 2 13.02 -9.00 1.91
CA THR A 2 12.18 -8.32 0.90
C THR A 2 10.78 -8.92 0.69
N LYS A 3 10.58 -10.22 0.95
CA LYS A 3 9.29 -10.88 0.69
C LYS A 3 8.16 -10.38 1.59
N GLU A 4 8.40 -10.29 2.90
CA GLU A 4 7.37 -9.84 3.85
C GLU A 4 6.93 -8.40 3.60
N LEU A 5 7.87 -7.51 3.24
CA LEU A 5 7.59 -6.11 2.89
C LEU A 5 6.82 -5.95 1.58
N GLN A 6 7.02 -6.86 0.62
CA GLN A 6 6.24 -6.89 -0.60
C GLN A 6 4.84 -7.43 -0.35
N SER A 7 4.71 -8.41 0.56
CA SER A 7 3.41 -8.94 0.98
C SER A 7 2.59 -7.92 1.77
N SER A 8 3.19 -7.14 2.68
CA SER A 8 2.49 -6.09 3.43
C SER A 8 1.94 -5.00 2.52
N ARG A 9 2.78 -4.48 1.60
CA ARG A 9 2.34 -3.53 0.56
C ARG A 9 1.19 -4.05 -0.26
N TYR A 10 1.28 -5.30 -0.71
CA TYR A 10 0.23 -5.90 -1.53
C TYR A 10 -1.11 -5.99 -0.79
N ILE A 11 -1.08 -6.34 0.50
CA ILE A 11 -2.28 -6.38 1.34
C ILE A 11 -2.92 -5.00 1.46
N VAL A 12 -2.11 -3.97 1.77
CA VAL A 12 -2.61 -2.60 1.93
C VAL A 12 -3.19 -2.06 0.61
N ILE A 13 -2.47 -2.21 -0.50
CA ILE A 13 -2.94 -1.78 -1.82
C ILE A 13 -4.23 -2.52 -2.21
N SER A 14 -4.29 -3.83 -1.97
CA SER A 14 -5.49 -4.63 -2.26
C SER A 14 -6.70 -4.17 -1.45
N PHE A 15 -6.50 -3.79 -0.17
CA PHE A 15 -7.55 -3.25 0.68
C PHE A 15 -8.07 -1.90 0.17
N LEU A 16 -7.16 -0.97 -0.15
CA LEU A 16 -7.52 0.35 -0.68
C LEU A 16 -8.34 0.24 -1.98
N VAL A 17 -7.95 -0.68 -2.87
CA VAL A 17 -8.66 -0.87 -4.14
C VAL A 17 -10.02 -1.57 -3.94
N ARG A 18 -10.08 -2.64 -3.14
CA ARG A 18 -11.29 -3.49 -3.05
C ARG A 18 -12.33 -2.95 -2.07
N GLU A 19 -11.88 -2.51 -0.90
CA GLU A 19 -12.78 -2.14 0.19
C GLU A 19 -13.06 -0.63 0.20
N MET A 20 -12.11 0.19 -0.21
CA MET A 20 -12.29 1.65 -0.30
C MET A 20 -12.64 2.15 -1.71
N GLY A 21 -12.57 1.28 -2.73
CA GLY A 21 -12.89 1.64 -4.12
C GLY A 21 -11.92 2.65 -4.74
N ILE A 22 -10.70 2.76 -4.20
CA ILE A 22 -9.68 3.69 -4.68
C ILE A 22 -9.07 3.12 -5.97
N ASP A 23 -8.74 3.99 -6.93
CA ASP A 23 -8.04 3.58 -8.14
C ASP A 23 -6.67 2.97 -7.81
N ILE A 24 -6.21 2.00 -8.60
CA ILE A 24 -4.95 1.32 -8.33
C ILE A 24 -3.74 2.26 -8.36
N VAL A 25 -3.73 3.29 -9.21
CA VAL A 25 -2.64 4.27 -9.27
C VAL A 25 -2.63 5.14 -8.02
N GLU A 26 -3.81 5.53 -7.54
CA GLU A 26 -3.97 6.31 -6.32
C GLU A 26 -3.60 5.48 -5.08
N ALA A 27 -4.02 4.21 -5.01
CA ALA A 27 -3.66 3.30 -3.92
C ALA A 27 -2.14 3.07 -3.81
N ILE A 28 -1.44 2.94 -4.95
CA ILE A 28 0.02 2.82 -4.99
C ILE A 28 0.68 4.12 -4.51
N SER A 29 0.18 5.28 -4.96
CA SER A 29 0.70 6.58 -4.57
C SER A 29 0.54 6.81 -3.06
N LEU A 30 -0.63 6.47 -2.51
CA LEU A 30 -0.90 6.53 -1.08
C LEU A 30 0.05 5.61 -0.28
N MET A 31 0.30 4.38 -0.76
CA MET A 31 1.27 3.50 -0.09
C MET A 31 2.68 4.11 -0.05
N ALA A 32 3.11 4.74 -1.13
CA ALA A 32 4.42 5.40 -1.19
C ALA A 32 4.52 6.60 -0.22
N GLU A 33 3.44 7.38 -0.06
CA GLU A 33 3.38 8.44 0.95
C GLU A 33 3.38 7.90 2.38
N LEU A 34 2.69 6.80 2.62
CA LEU A 34 2.67 6.10 3.91
C LEU A 34 4.05 5.53 4.28
N GLU A 35 4.79 4.98 3.32
CA GLU A 35 6.18 4.55 3.52
C GLU A 35 7.10 5.74 3.81
N LYS A 36 6.94 6.83 3.04
CA LYS A 36 7.77 8.04 3.20
C LYS A 36 7.52 8.76 4.52
N SER A 37 6.28 8.73 5.03
CA SER A 37 5.94 9.27 6.35
C SER A 37 6.40 8.39 7.51
N GLY A 38 6.85 7.16 7.24
CA GLY A 38 7.25 6.19 8.25
C GLY A 38 6.06 5.56 8.99
N LEU A 39 4.83 5.81 8.53
CA LEU A 39 3.62 5.23 9.11
C LEU A 39 3.48 3.75 8.73
N VAL A 40 4.02 3.37 7.56
CA VAL A 40 4.17 1.99 7.11
C VAL A 40 5.64 1.71 6.83
N ARG A 41 6.11 0.50 7.14
CA ARG A 41 7.51 0.13 7.05
C ARG A 41 7.73 -1.17 6.30
#